data_AF-A0A6J4JJI5-F1
#
_entry.id   AF-A0A6J4JJI5-F1
#
_cell.length_a   1.000
_cell.length_b   1.000
_cell.length_c   1.000
_cell.angle_alpha   90.00
_cell.angle_beta   90.00
_cell.angle_gamma   90.00
#
_symmetry.space_group_name_H-M   'P 1'
#
loop_
_entity.id
_entity.type
_entity.pdbx_description
1 polymer ?
#
loop_
_entity_poly.entity_id
_entity_poly.type
_entity_poly.pdbx_seq_one_letter_code
_entity_poly.pdbx_strand_id
1 'polypeptide(L)'
;MSWDDLVAGALVGTARRPPAIPAAEPGSALGDVLAAIDPTDAEGAILTAGAVLGLYRHAGVRLPADNGPPPPASPPEVRPHCSEAAAYRLDVMMAGRFRPVLEEWLGLVAGSGRLVPPDRLPGLLQTASTSSALRPGAAKVMGERGRWLANLNPVWAWAV
;
A
#
# COMPACT_ATOMS: atom_id res chain seq x y z
N MET A 1 21.40 -17.49 13.77
CA MET A 1 20.75 -16.38 14.48
C MET A 1 19.78 -15.74 13.52
N SER A 2 18.50 -15.67 13.89
CA SER A 2 17.46 -15.09 13.03
C SER A 2 17.39 -13.57 13.22
N TRP A 3 16.61 -12.90 12.37
CA TRP A 3 16.20 -11.50 12.59
C TRP A 3 15.64 -11.26 13.99
N ASP A 4 14.88 -12.23 14.53
CA ASP A 4 14.23 -12.12 15.83
C ASP A 4 15.23 -12.10 16.98
N ASP A 5 16.35 -12.80 16.83
CA ASP A 5 17.42 -12.78 17.83
C ASP A 5 18.11 -11.41 17.92
N LEU A 6 18.26 -10.71 16.79
CA LEU A 6 18.84 -9.36 16.73
C LEU A 6 17.89 -8.34 17.35
N VAL A 7 16.59 -8.45 17.07
CA VAL A 7 15.54 -7.63 17.71
C VAL A 7 15.50 -7.89 19.21
N ALA A 8 15.55 -9.14 19.64
CA ALA A 8 15.57 -9.51 21.05
C ALA A 8 16.82 -8.96 21.76
N GLY A 9 18.00 -8.99 21.12
CA GLY A 9 19.21 -8.35 21.63
C GLY A 9 19.06 -6.85 21.82
N ALA A 10 18.46 -6.16 20.84
CA ALA A 10 18.24 -4.72 20.92
C ALA A 10 17.24 -4.33 22.03
N LEU A 11 16.17 -5.13 22.22
CA LEU A 11 15.16 -4.88 23.24
C LEU A 11 15.66 -5.15 24.67
N VAL A 12 16.52 -6.16 24.86
CA VAL A 12 17.10 -6.51 26.16
C VAL A 12 18.24 -5.55 26.55
N GLY A 13 18.89 -4.95 25.55
CA GLY A 13 20.03 -4.05 25.69
C GLY A 13 21.36 -4.78 25.49
N THR A 14 22.25 -4.14 24.74
CA THR A 14 23.61 -4.59 24.36
C THR A 14 24.50 -4.92 25.55
N ALA A 15 24.33 -4.22 26.68
CA ALA A 15 25.06 -4.49 27.92
C ALA A 15 24.67 -5.81 28.61
N ARG A 16 23.42 -6.28 28.43
CA ARG A 16 22.91 -7.51 29.04
C ARG A 16 23.02 -8.70 28.09
N ARG A 17 22.93 -8.44 26.80
CA ARG A 17 23.09 -9.42 25.73
C ARG A 17 23.98 -8.81 24.65
N PRO A 18 25.26 -9.19 24.57
CA PRO A 18 26.15 -8.66 23.55
C PRO A 18 25.58 -8.98 22.16
N PRO A 19 25.72 -8.06 21.19
CA PRO A 19 25.22 -8.25 19.85
C PRO A 19 25.98 -9.40 19.19
N ALA A 20 25.22 -10.39 18.71
CA ALA A 20 25.76 -11.39 17.81
C ALA A 20 25.28 -11.03 16.40
N ILE A 21 26.23 -10.86 15.49
CA ILE A 21 25.96 -10.52 14.10
C ILE A 21 25.52 -11.82 13.40
N PRO A 22 24.35 -11.85 12.73
CA PRO A 22 23.91 -13.04 12.03
C PRO A 22 24.92 -13.45 10.95
N ALA A 23 25.25 -14.74 10.92
CA ALA A 23 26.03 -15.28 9.82
C ALA A 23 25.19 -15.26 8.54
N ALA A 24 25.75 -14.70 7.46
CA ALA A 24 25.26 -14.87 6.11
C ALA A 24 26.14 -15.88 5.36
N GLU A 25 25.68 -16.32 4.19
CA GLU A 25 26.45 -17.20 3.31
C GLU A 25 27.86 -16.65 3.08
N PRO A 26 28.94 -17.43 3.35
CA PRO A 26 30.31 -16.98 3.13
C PRO A 26 30.55 -16.58 1.68
N GLY A 27 31.17 -15.41 1.46
CA GLY A 27 31.42 -14.87 0.12
C GLY A 27 30.19 -14.25 -0.56
N SER A 28 29.07 -14.09 0.16
CA SER A 28 27.96 -13.25 -0.29
C SER A 28 28.23 -11.78 0.02
N ALA A 29 27.75 -10.87 -0.84
CA ALA A 29 27.84 -9.44 -0.58
C ALA A 29 27.22 -9.01 0.77
N LEU A 30 26.20 -9.73 1.24
CA LEU A 30 25.63 -9.53 2.58
C LEU A 30 26.61 -9.96 3.67
N GLY A 31 27.26 -11.12 3.51
CA GLY A 31 28.28 -11.61 4.43
C GLY A 31 29.47 -10.68 4.54
N ASP A 32 29.94 -10.12 3.43
CA ASP A 32 31.06 -9.17 3.41
C ASP A 32 30.73 -7.89 4.20
N VAL A 33 29.51 -7.37 4.03
CA VAL A 33 29.04 -6.18 4.76
C VAL A 33 28.88 -6.47 6.26
N LEU A 34 28.33 -7.63 6.63
CA LEU A 34 28.17 -8.02 8.03
C LEU A 34 29.50 -8.31 8.71
N ALA A 35 30.48 -8.86 8.00
CA ALA A 35 31.83 -9.13 8.51
C ALA A 35 32.65 -7.85 8.73
N ALA A 36 32.32 -6.75 8.05
CA ALA A 36 32.97 -5.46 8.21
C ALA A 36 32.49 -4.66 9.43
N ILE A 37 31.47 -5.14 10.14
CA ILE A 37 30.92 -4.47 11.32
C ILE A 37 31.90 -4.64 12.49
N ASP A 38 32.26 -3.53 13.12
CA ASP A 38 33.10 -3.51 14.31
C ASP A 38 32.35 -4.13 15.51
N PRO A 39 32.80 -5.27 16.06
CA PRO A 39 32.15 -5.92 17.19
C PRO A 39 32.45 -5.26 18.54
N THR A 40 33.40 -4.32 18.59
CA THR A 40 33.82 -3.66 19.84
C THR A 40 32.89 -2.52 20.24
N ASP A 41 32.17 -1.93 19.27
CA ASP A 41 31.05 -1.02 19.50
C ASP A 41 29.73 -1.81 19.47
N ALA A 42 29.26 -2.23 20.64
CA ALA A 42 28.09 -3.10 20.73
C ALA A 42 26.81 -2.43 20.21
N GLU A 43 26.62 -1.15 20.53
CA GLU A 43 25.50 -0.33 20.05
C GLU A 43 25.60 -0.10 18.53
N GLY A 44 26.77 0.28 18.03
CA GLY A 44 27.01 0.43 16.59
C GLY A 44 26.81 -0.87 15.82
N ALA A 45 27.27 -1.99 16.37
CA ALA A 45 27.16 -3.30 15.74
C ALA A 45 25.71 -3.73 15.57
N ILE A 46 24.89 -3.59 16.62
CA ILE A 46 23.49 -4.00 16.56
C ILE A 46 22.66 -3.10 15.64
N LEU A 47 22.92 -1.79 15.65
CA LEU A 47 22.24 -0.82 14.77
C LEU A 47 22.61 -1.05 13.31
N THR A 48 23.90 -1.26 13.03
CA THR A 48 24.40 -1.49 11.67
C THR A 48 23.88 -2.82 11.12
N ALA A 49 23.96 -3.89 11.91
CA ALA A 49 23.42 -5.19 11.50
C ALA A 49 21.89 -5.13 11.30
N GLY A 50 21.17 -4.39 12.14
CA GLY A 50 19.73 -4.14 11.98
C GLY A 50 19.38 -3.38 10.70
N ALA A 51 20.15 -2.34 10.36
CA ALA A 51 19.96 -1.57 9.13
C ALA A 51 20.21 -2.43 7.88
N VAL A 52 21.32 -3.16 7.85
CA VAL A 52 21.72 -4.02 6.73
C VAL A 52 20.70 -5.12 6.51
N LEU A 53 20.35 -5.87 7.56
CA LEU A 53 19.40 -6.98 7.46
C LEU A 53 17.97 -6.50 7.21
N GLY A 54 17.57 -5.36 7.78
CA GLY A 54 16.27 -4.75 7.53
C GLY A 54 16.11 -4.39 6.06
N LEU A 55 17.11 -3.73 5.48
CA LEU A 55 17.13 -3.37 4.07
C LEU A 55 17.19 -4.62 3.17
N TYR A 56 18.05 -5.59 3.49
CA TYR A 56 18.15 -6.84 2.74
C TYR A 56 16.82 -7.59 2.72
N ARG A 57 16.12 -7.68 3.85
CA ARG A 57 14.80 -8.32 3.92
C ARG A 57 13.75 -7.56 3.14
N HIS A 58 13.80 -6.22 3.12
CA HIS A 58 12.83 -5.41 2.40
C HIS A 58 13.06 -5.45 0.88
N ALA A 59 14.32 -5.40 0.44
CA ALA A 59 14.71 -5.37 -0.97
C ALA A 59 14.84 -6.78 -1.60
N GLY A 60 15.08 -7.81 -0.79
CA GLY A 60 15.29 -9.19 -1.23
C GLY A 60 13.99 -9.99 -1.44
N VAL A 61 12.82 -9.41 -1.16
CA VAL A 61 11.54 -10.07 -1.41
C VAL A 61 11.32 -10.18 -2.92
N ARG A 62 11.51 -11.39 -3.46
CA ARG A 62 10.91 -11.74 -4.75
C ARG A 62 9.44 -11.99 -4.52
N LEU A 63 8.60 -11.12 -5.07
CA LEU A 63 7.18 -11.41 -5.17
C LEU A 63 7.01 -12.73 -5.93
N PRO A 64 6.14 -13.65 -5.49
CA PRO A 64 5.79 -14.82 -6.28
C PRO A 64 5.41 -14.36 -7.68
N ALA A 65 5.99 -15.01 -8.70
CA ALA A 65 5.62 -14.72 -10.07
C ALA A 65 4.14 -15.07 -10.25
N ASP A 66 3.32 -14.05 -10.53
CA ASP A 66 1.95 -14.28 -10.98
C ASP A 66 2.03 -14.71 -12.44
N ASN A 67 1.96 -16.03 -12.66
CA ASN A 67 1.94 -16.64 -13.99
C ASN A 67 0.50 -16.82 -14.51
N GLY A 68 -0.50 -16.27 -13.83
CA GLY A 68 -1.87 -16.27 -14.30
C GLY A 68 -2.04 -15.39 -15.54
N PRO A 69 -3.03 -15.67 -16.40
CA PRO A 69 -3.40 -14.74 -17.45
C PRO A 69 -3.84 -13.40 -16.82
N PRO A 70 -3.45 -12.25 -17.40
CA PRO A 70 -3.91 -10.96 -16.88
C PRO A 70 -5.44 -10.88 -16.95
N PRO A 71 -6.08 -10.14 -16.04
CA PRO A 71 -7.52 -9.91 -16.13
C PRO A 71 -7.86 -9.27 -17.48
N PRO A 72 -9.05 -9.56 -18.04
CA PRO A 72 -9.50 -8.94 -19.28
C PRO A 72 -9.49 -7.42 -19.15
N ALA A 73 -9.20 -6.69 -20.22
CA ALA A 73 -9.18 -5.23 -20.17
C ALA A 73 -10.58 -4.65 -19.81
N SER A 74 -10.60 -3.57 -19.03
CA SER A 74 -11.80 -2.79 -18.80
C SER A 74 -12.36 -2.28 -20.14
N PRO A 75 -13.69 -2.30 -20.35
CA PRO A 75 -14.32 -1.56 -21.43
C PRO A 75 -13.91 -0.07 -21.40
N PRO A 76 -13.88 0.61 -22.56
CA PRO A 76 -13.58 2.02 -22.63
C PRO A 76 -14.69 2.86 -22.00
N GLU A 77 -14.32 3.97 -21.37
CA GLU A 77 -15.28 4.94 -20.86
C GLU A 77 -15.86 5.80 -21.99
N VAL A 78 -17.16 6.06 -21.92
CA VAL A 78 -17.86 6.96 -22.86
C VAL A 78 -17.99 8.38 -22.29
N ARG A 79 -17.96 8.51 -20.95
CA ARG A 79 -18.12 9.79 -20.25
C ARG A 79 -16.75 10.39 -19.89
N PRO A 80 -16.60 11.72 -19.95
CA PRO A 80 -15.35 12.36 -19.55
C PRO A 80 -15.17 12.31 -18.03
N HIS A 81 -13.92 12.37 -17.58
CA HIS A 81 -13.62 12.52 -16.17
C HIS A 81 -13.95 13.94 -15.66
N CYS A 82 -14.12 14.06 -14.34
CA CYS A 82 -14.15 15.35 -13.66
C CYS A 82 -12.78 16.04 -13.75
N SER A 83 -12.76 17.35 -13.48
CA SER A 83 -11.51 18.11 -13.51
C SER A 83 -10.58 17.67 -12.37
N GLU A 84 -9.28 17.90 -12.54
CA GLU A 84 -8.29 17.60 -11.49
C GLU A 84 -8.63 18.32 -10.18
N ALA A 85 -9.15 19.55 -10.26
CA ALA A 85 -9.59 20.28 -9.08
C ALA A 85 -10.77 19.60 -8.36
N ALA A 86 -11.68 18.94 -9.08
CA ALA A 86 -12.75 18.16 -8.48
C ALA A 86 -12.20 16.87 -7.85
N ALA A 87 -11.30 16.16 -8.54
CA ALA A 87 -10.64 14.96 -8.04
C ALA A 87 -9.82 15.23 -6.77
N TYR A 88 -9.07 16.32 -6.72
CA TYR A 88 -8.35 16.74 -5.51
C TYR A 88 -9.29 16.96 -4.31
N ARG A 89 -10.48 17.54 -4.53
CA ARG A 89 -11.47 17.71 -3.45
C ARG A 89 -11.96 16.36 -2.93
N LEU A 90 -12.16 15.38 -3.82
CA LEU A 90 -12.47 14.01 -3.42
C LEU A 90 -11.38 13.43 -2.51
N ASP A 91 -10.10 13.61 -2.86
CA ASP A 91 -8.98 13.13 -2.04
C ASP A 91 -9.01 13.74 -0.63
N VAL A 92 -9.26 15.05 -0.53
CA VAL A 92 -9.41 15.76 0.76
C VAL A 92 -10.58 15.20 1.59
N MET A 93 -11.71 14.90 0.94
CA MET A 93 -12.89 14.34 1.61
C MET A 93 -12.71 12.90 2.07
N MET A 94 -12.05 12.07 1.26
CA MET A 94 -11.71 10.69 1.63
C MET A 94 -10.67 10.64 2.76
N ALA A 95 -9.78 11.64 2.83
CA ALA A 95 -8.86 11.84 3.96
C ALA A 95 -9.55 12.34 5.25
N GLY A 96 -10.87 12.53 5.24
CA GLY A 96 -11.69 12.82 6.42
C GLY A 96 -12.04 14.30 6.61
N ARG A 97 -11.48 15.22 5.82
CA ARG A 97 -11.82 16.65 5.89
C ARG A 97 -13.10 16.90 5.11
N PHE A 98 -14.11 17.54 5.73
CA PHE A 98 -15.41 17.79 5.07
C PHE A 98 -16.12 16.51 4.62
N ARG A 99 -15.92 15.39 5.34
CA ARG A 99 -16.57 14.11 5.03
C ARG A 99 -18.11 14.18 4.85
N PRO A 100 -18.87 15.01 5.61
CA PRO A 100 -20.32 15.11 5.43
C PRO A 100 -20.79 15.57 4.04
N VAL A 101 -19.95 16.27 3.26
CA VAL A 101 -20.32 16.74 1.91
C VAL A 101 -19.89 15.78 0.79
N LEU A 102 -19.36 14.60 1.13
CA LEU A 102 -18.94 13.61 0.13
C LEU A 102 -20.12 13.08 -0.69
N GLU A 103 -21.28 12.85 -0.06
CA GLU A 103 -22.51 12.45 -0.77
C GLU A 103 -22.96 13.51 -1.78
N GLU A 104 -22.92 14.77 -1.37
CA GLU A 104 -23.26 15.90 -2.23
C GLU A 104 -22.29 16.02 -3.40
N TRP A 105 -20.98 15.88 -3.16
CA TRP A 105 -19.97 15.90 -4.22
C TRP A 105 -20.18 14.78 -5.24
N LEU A 106 -20.47 13.56 -4.80
CA LEU A 106 -20.80 12.45 -5.69
C LEU A 106 -22.04 12.76 -6.53
N GLY A 107 -23.05 13.38 -5.91
CA GLY A 107 -24.26 13.87 -6.59
C GLY A 107 -23.94 14.91 -7.67
N LEU A 108 -23.08 15.87 -7.40
CA LEU A 108 -22.67 16.92 -8.35
C LEU A 108 -21.89 16.34 -9.53
N VAL A 109 -20.95 15.43 -9.29
CA VAL A 109 -20.19 14.76 -10.36
C VAL A 109 -21.13 13.92 -11.22
N ALA A 110 -22.01 13.13 -10.60
CA ALA A 110 -23.02 12.34 -11.31
C ALA A 110 -23.96 13.23 -12.15
N GLY A 111 -24.47 14.32 -11.58
CA GLY A 111 -25.34 15.28 -12.25
C GLY A 111 -24.68 16.01 -13.41
N SER A 112 -23.35 16.19 -13.36
CA SER A 112 -22.56 16.74 -14.47
C SER A 112 -22.25 15.73 -15.58
N GLY A 113 -22.67 14.46 -15.43
CA GLY A 113 -22.40 13.40 -16.40
C GLY A 113 -20.93 13.01 -16.47
N ARG A 114 -20.16 13.23 -15.39
CA ARG A 114 -18.72 12.96 -15.34
C ARG A 114 -18.37 11.75 -14.48
N LEU A 115 -17.16 11.26 -14.68
CA LEU A 115 -16.58 10.14 -13.95
C LEU A 115 -15.45 10.58 -13.02
N VAL A 116 -15.18 9.79 -11.99
CA VAL A 116 -13.99 9.93 -11.17
C VAL A 116 -12.77 9.41 -11.94
N PRO A 117 -11.62 10.10 -11.91
CA PRO A 117 -10.39 9.61 -12.51
C PRO A 117 -10.00 8.21 -12.03
N PRO A 118 -9.40 7.38 -12.92
CA PRO A 118 -9.22 5.95 -12.71
C PRO A 118 -8.33 5.60 -11.50
N ASP A 119 -7.38 6.47 -11.18
CA ASP A 119 -6.45 6.35 -10.07
C ASP A 119 -7.07 6.65 -8.69
N ARG A 120 -8.21 7.33 -8.65
CA ARG A 120 -8.98 7.59 -7.42
C ARG A 120 -10.05 6.54 -7.14
N LEU A 121 -10.35 5.68 -8.12
CA LEU A 121 -11.37 4.64 -7.99
C LEU A 121 -11.11 3.66 -6.83
N PRO A 122 -9.89 3.14 -6.61
CA PRO A 122 -9.66 2.22 -5.48
C PRO A 122 -9.99 2.85 -4.12
N GLY A 123 -9.60 4.11 -3.93
CA GLY A 123 -9.89 4.87 -2.72
C GLY A 123 -11.40 5.12 -2.54
N LEU A 124 -12.09 5.49 -3.62
CA LEU A 124 -13.54 5.70 -3.60
C LEU A 124 -14.29 4.39 -3.29
N LEU A 125 -13.94 3.28 -3.96
CA LEU A 125 -14.56 1.98 -3.75
C LEU A 125 -14.35 1.50 -2.31
N GLN A 126 -13.13 1.63 -1.78
CA GLN A 126 -12.83 1.30 -0.39
C GLN A 126 -13.67 2.15 0.58
N THR A 127 -13.76 3.47 0.35
CA THR A 127 -14.53 4.38 1.18
C THR A 127 -16.02 4.02 1.17
N ALA A 128 -16.60 3.76 0.00
CA ALA A 128 -18.00 3.38 -0.15
C ALA A 128 -18.33 1.96 0.35
N SER A 129 -17.35 1.05 0.43
CA SER A 129 -17.53 -0.22 1.12
C SER A 129 -17.78 -0.05 2.62
N THR A 130 -17.18 0.97 3.24
CA THR A 130 -17.37 1.28 4.67
C THR A 130 -18.62 2.12 4.98
N SER A 131 -19.30 2.68 3.98
CA SER A 131 -20.50 3.50 4.16
C SER A 131 -21.53 3.23 3.07
N SER A 132 -22.63 2.56 3.44
CA SER A 132 -23.70 2.20 2.51
C SER A 132 -24.37 3.42 1.85
N ALA A 133 -24.39 4.57 2.53
CA ALA A 133 -24.96 5.81 2.00
C ALA A 133 -24.19 6.34 0.77
N LEU A 134 -22.89 6.06 0.66
CA LEU A 134 -22.05 6.51 -0.46
C LEU A 134 -22.23 5.64 -1.72
N ARG A 135 -22.64 4.38 -1.57
CA ARG A 135 -22.68 3.40 -2.66
C ARG A 135 -23.49 3.85 -3.88
N PRO A 136 -24.71 4.40 -3.73
CA PRO A 136 -25.49 4.85 -4.88
C PRO A 136 -24.83 5.99 -5.67
N GLY A 137 -24.15 6.90 -4.97
CA GLY A 137 -23.41 8.00 -5.59
C GLY A 137 -22.14 7.50 -6.29
N ALA A 138 -21.35 6.68 -5.61
CA ALA A 138 -20.13 6.07 -6.13
C ALA A 138 -20.40 5.24 -7.40
N ALA A 139 -21.46 4.43 -7.39
CA ALA A 139 -21.89 3.62 -8.54
C ALA A 139 -22.16 4.45 -9.81
N LYS A 140 -22.63 5.69 -9.66
CA LYS A 140 -22.94 6.57 -10.79
C LYS A 140 -21.70 7.22 -11.42
N VAL A 141 -20.62 7.35 -10.65
CA VAL A 141 -19.41 8.11 -11.05
C VAL A 141 -18.17 7.24 -11.28
N MET A 142 -18.23 5.95 -10.98
CA MET A 142 -17.09 5.03 -11.09
C MET A 142 -16.80 4.49 -12.50
N GLY A 143 -17.78 4.54 -13.40
CA GLY A 143 -17.62 4.11 -14.80
C GLY A 143 -17.44 2.60 -14.98
N GLU A 144 -17.08 2.21 -16.20
CA GLU A 144 -16.75 0.82 -16.56
C GLU A 144 -15.50 0.31 -15.82
N ARG A 145 -14.49 1.16 -15.64
CA ARG A 145 -13.27 0.77 -14.91
C ARG A 145 -13.56 0.51 -13.44
N GLY A 146 -14.47 1.26 -12.84
CA GLY A 146 -14.93 0.97 -11.50
C GLY A 146 -15.57 -0.42 -11.41
N ARG A 147 -16.47 -0.75 -12.34
CA ARG A 147 -17.16 -2.06 -12.35
C ARG A 147 -16.19 -3.18 -12.58
N TRP A 148 -15.24 -2.97 -13.49
CA TRP A 148 -14.13 -3.88 -13.74
C TRP A 148 -13.32 -4.13 -12.46
N LEU A 149 -12.93 -3.08 -11.73
CA LEU A 149 -12.25 -3.22 -10.44
C LEU A 149 -13.10 -3.98 -9.41
N ALA A 150 -14.40 -3.69 -9.34
CA ALA A 150 -15.31 -4.34 -8.40
C ALA A 150 -15.43 -5.85 -8.62
N ASN A 151 -15.37 -6.32 -9.87
CA ASN A 151 -15.35 -7.75 -10.19
C ASN A 151 -14.06 -8.47 -9.75
N LEU A 152 -12.97 -7.74 -9.48
CA LEU A 152 -11.70 -8.30 -9.04
C LEU A 152 -11.55 -8.37 -7.51
N ASN A 153 -12.46 -7.76 -6.75
CA ASN A 153 -12.34 -7.66 -5.29
C ASN A 153 -13.71 -7.86 -4.61
N PRO A 154 -13.91 -8.97 -3.85
CA PRO A 154 -15.16 -9.25 -3.15
C PRO A 154 -15.64 -8.14 -2.19
N VAL A 155 -14.73 -7.33 -1.65
CA VAL A 155 -15.06 -6.19 -0.78
C VAL A 155 -15.90 -5.13 -1.51
N TRP A 156 -15.81 -5.08 -2.84
CA TRP A 156 -16.48 -4.11 -3.69
C TRP A 156 -17.69 -4.71 -4.43
N ALA A 157 -18.15 -5.90 -4.06
CA ALA A 157 -19.24 -6.62 -4.74
C ALA A 157 -20.59 -5.86 -4.80
N TRP A 158 -20.77 -4.82 -3.99
CA TRP A 158 -21.94 -3.94 -4.07
C TRP A 158 -21.99 -3.08 -5.34
N ALA A 159 -20.89 -3.01 -6.09
CA ALA A 159 -20.69 -2.11 -7.22
C ALA A 159 -20.67 -2.83 -8.59
N VAL A 160 -21.05 -4.11 -8.62
CA VAL A 160 -21.21 -4.95 -9.81
C VAL A 160 -22.67 -5.03 -10.21
#